data_AF-A0A1V5N1S6-F1
#
_entry.id   AF-A0A1V5N1S6-F1
#
_cell.length_a   1.000
_cell.length_b   1.000
_cell.length_c   1.000
_cell.angle_alpha   90.00
_cell.angle_beta   90.00
_cell.angle_gamma   90.00
#
_symmetry.space_group_name_H-M   'P 1'
#
loop_
_entity.id
_entity.type
_entity.pdbx_description
1 polymer ?
#
loop_
_entity_poly.entity_id
_entity_poly.type
_entity_poly.pdbx_seq_one_letter_code
_entity_poly.pdbx_strand_id
1 'polypeptide(L)'
;MLLESFLAVCVICCLLVGLSLADYRGYCYPSAGKGNAILTFAMAVGHTVNTGLGLPIAAGALGAMLLLEGFLVTTLDTAIRLTRYMIEEGWATFFGHYDVFAAAGCADPAKSFEVAGTGGMRIDEPHPAPAPAAQPVVATRGLGRAALRFLRYYWVNSGLAVAIMLLLGWGNGYKVLWSIFGSANQLLAALALVIGSLWLIHKGRPVRYLLIPALFMLATSLTMLVRLLVKDYLPAWPKTAPLVITDLVVLAMSVGITLLAARSWLQTRRKDIL
;
A
#
# COMPACT_ATOMS: atom_id res chain seq x y z
N MET A 1 0.61 -0.89 -13.23
CA MET A 1 -0.82 -1.00 -13.61
C MET A 1 -1.02 -1.62 -15.00
N LEU A 2 -0.30 -1.20 -16.06
CA LEU A 2 -0.47 -1.78 -17.41
C LEU A 2 -0.10 -3.27 -17.50
N LEU A 3 0.98 -3.68 -16.82
CA LEU A 3 1.45 -5.07 -16.85
C LEU A 3 0.52 -5.99 -16.04
N GLU A 4 -0.02 -5.53 -14.90
CA GLU A 4 -1.05 -6.28 -14.17
C GLU A 4 -2.36 -6.39 -14.97
N SER A 5 -2.77 -5.33 -15.67
CA SER A 5 -3.95 -5.39 -16.55
C SER A 5 -3.73 -6.33 -17.74
N PHE A 6 -2.54 -6.34 -18.34
CA PHE A 6 -2.20 -7.28 -19.40
C PHE A 6 -2.23 -8.73 -18.91
N LEU A 7 -1.60 -9.00 -17.75
CA LEU A 7 -1.63 -10.32 -17.13
C LEU A 7 -3.07 -10.77 -16.83
N ALA A 8 -3.91 -9.86 -16.31
CA ALA A 8 -5.31 -10.16 -16.04
C ALA A 8 -6.08 -10.55 -17.32
N VAL A 9 -5.82 -9.88 -18.45
CA VAL A 9 -6.40 -10.25 -19.74
C VAL A 9 -5.93 -11.64 -20.17
N CYS A 10 -4.64 -11.95 -20.04
CA CYS A 10 -4.11 -13.29 -20.34
C CYS A 10 -4.78 -14.39 -19.50
N VAL A 11 -4.98 -14.13 -18.20
CA VAL A 11 -5.68 -15.06 -17.30
C VAL A 11 -7.13 -15.28 -17.74
N ILE A 12 -7.83 -14.21 -18.13
CA ILE A 12 -9.21 -14.32 -18.65
C ILE A 12 -9.25 -15.14 -19.93
N CYS A 13 -8.37 -14.88 -20.88
CA CYS A 13 -8.28 -15.68 -22.11
C CYS A 13 -8.02 -17.16 -21.81
N CYS A 14 -7.12 -17.46 -20.87
CA CYS A 14 -6.84 -18.83 -20.46
C CYS A 14 -8.05 -19.52 -19.82
N LEU A 15 -8.83 -18.81 -19.01
CA LEU A 15 -10.07 -19.34 -18.43
C LEU A 15 -11.13 -19.64 -19.49
N LEU A 16 -11.28 -18.75 -20.49
CA LEU A 16 -12.25 -18.92 -21.57
C LEU A 16 -11.92 -20.07 -22.52
N VAL A 17 -10.63 -20.29 -22.78
CA VAL A 17 -10.16 -21.38 -23.67
C VAL A 17 -10.09 -22.71 -22.91
N GLY A 18 -9.61 -22.68 -21.67
CA GLY A 18 -9.28 -23.89 -20.92
C GLY A 18 -10.44 -24.55 -20.18
N LEU A 19 -11.55 -23.83 -19.92
CA LEU A 19 -12.66 -24.39 -19.14
C LEU A 19 -14.01 -24.15 -19.80
N SER A 20 -14.88 -25.15 -19.68
CA SER A 20 -16.31 -24.96 -19.93
C SER A 20 -16.93 -24.13 -18.80
N LEU A 21 -18.07 -23.48 -19.08
CA LEU A 21 -18.81 -22.74 -18.05
C LEU A 21 -19.25 -23.64 -16.88
N ALA A 22 -19.50 -24.93 -17.15
CA ALA A 22 -19.86 -25.90 -16.13
C ALA A 22 -18.69 -26.17 -15.18
N ASP A 23 -17.49 -26.42 -15.73
CA ASP A 23 -16.29 -26.70 -14.94
C ASP A 23 -15.83 -25.46 -14.16
N TYR A 24 -15.87 -24.28 -14.78
CA TYR A 24 -15.59 -23.01 -14.11
C TYR A 24 -16.50 -22.80 -12.89
N ARG A 25 -17.82 -23.02 -13.04
CA ARG A 25 -18.77 -22.93 -11.93
C ARG A 25 -18.51 -24.02 -10.89
N GLY A 26 -18.20 -25.24 -11.31
CA GLY A 26 -17.86 -26.34 -10.43
C GLY A 26 -16.67 -26.04 -9.52
N TYR A 27 -15.63 -25.36 -10.03
CA TYR A 27 -14.43 -25.04 -9.26
C TYR A 27 -14.52 -23.73 -8.47
N CYS A 28 -15.03 -22.65 -9.06
CA CYS A 28 -15.09 -21.33 -8.40
C CYS A 28 -16.33 -21.13 -7.53
N TYR A 29 -17.47 -21.71 -7.91
CA TYR A 29 -18.76 -21.49 -7.24
C TYR A 29 -19.54 -22.81 -7.08
N PRO A 30 -18.95 -23.81 -6.38
CA PRO A 30 -19.62 -25.08 -6.17
C PRO A 30 -20.90 -24.88 -5.35
N SER A 31 -21.91 -25.70 -5.61
CA SER A 31 -23.18 -25.70 -4.87
C SER A 31 -23.01 -26.12 -3.40
N ALA A 32 -21.92 -26.81 -3.07
CA ALA A 32 -21.54 -27.17 -1.72
C ALA A 32 -20.01 -26.99 -1.53
N GLY A 33 -19.61 -26.33 -0.45
CA GLY A 33 -18.20 -26.12 -0.10
C GLY A 33 -17.65 -24.74 -0.48
N LYS A 34 -16.33 -24.58 -0.36
CA LYS A 34 -15.61 -23.33 -0.64
C LYS A 34 -14.99 -23.42 -2.03
N GLY A 35 -15.30 -22.45 -2.89
CA GLY A 35 -14.68 -22.32 -4.21
C GLY A 35 -13.16 -22.19 -4.12
N ASN A 36 -12.48 -22.76 -5.12
CA ASN A 36 -11.02 -22.79 -5.18
C ASN A 36 -10.51 -22.14 -6.47
N ALA A 37 -10.34 -20.82 -6.44
CA ALA A 37 -9.86 -20.05 -7.58
C ALA A 37 -8.46 -20.49 -8.07
N ILE A 38 -7.60 -20.98 -7.16
CA ILE A 38 -6.25 -21.45 -7.48
C ILE A 38 -6.35 -22.73 -8.32
N LEU A 39 -7.21 -23.67 -7.91
CA LEU A 39 -7.48 -24.88 -8.68
C LEU A 39 -8.13 -24.54 -10.03
N THR A 40 -9.10 -23.63 -10.07
CA THR A 40 -9.73 -23.20 -11.33
C THR A 40 -8.69 -22.67 -12.31
N PHE A 41 -7.80 -21.79 -11.85
CA PHE A 41 -6.73 -21.26 -12.68
C PHE A 41 -5.79 -22.37 -13.16
N ALA A 42 -5.32 -23.24 -12.26
CA ALA A 42 -4.42 -24.33 -12.61
C ALA A 42 -5.03 -25.29 -13.65
N MET A 43 -6.31 -25.67 -13.48
CA MET A 43 -7.02 -26.51 -14.45
C MET A 43 -7.20 -25.81 -15.80
N ALA A 44 -7.54 -24.52 -15.81
CA ALA A 44 -7.66 -23.76 -17.05
C ALA A 44 -6.34 -23.71 -17.83
N VAL A 45 -5.21 -23.47 -17.15
CA VAL A 45 -3.90 -23.53 -17.80
C VAL A 45 -3.60 -24.93 -18.31
N GLY A 46 -3.85 -25.96 -17.49
CA GLY A 46 -3.64 -27.37 -17.88
C GLY A 46 -4.41 -27.76 -19.14
N HIS A 47 -5.68 -27.40 -19.23
CA HIS A 47 -6.50 -27.66 -20.42
C HIS A 47 -6.05 -26.83 -21.62
N THR A 48 -5.74 -25.54 -21.44
CA THR A 48 -5.26 -24.67 -22.53
C THR A 48 -3.96 -25.20 -23.13
N VAL A 49 -3.02 -25.63 -22.27
CA VAL A 49 -1.74 -26.22 -22.66
C VAL A 49 -1.92 -27.57 -23.34
N ASN A 50 -2.86 -28.40 -22.88
CA ASN A 50 -3.20 -29.65 -23.55
C ASN A 50 -3.76 -29.40 -24.96
N THR A 51 -4.71 -28.48 -25.11
CA THR A 51 -5.31 -28.17 -26.41
C THR A 51 -4.31 -27.53 -27.38
N GLY A 52 -3.41 -26.67 -26.90
CA GLY A 52 -2.44 -25.98 -27.76
C GLY A 52 -1.16 -26.77 -28.05
N LEU A 53 -0.59 -27.45 -27.06
CA LEU A 53 0.72 -28.09 -27.12
C LEU A 53 0.67 -29.63 -27.02
N GLY A 54 -0.51 -30.21 -26.76
CA GLY A 54 -0.67 -31.66 -26.60
C GLY A 54 -0.07 -32.24 -25.33
N LEU A 55 0.30 -31.39 -24.35
CA LEU A 55 0.89 -31.83 -23.10
C LEU A 55 -0.17 -32.35 -22.11
N PRO A 56 0.18 -33.29 -21.21
CA PRO A 56 -0.74 -33.75 -20.18
C PRO A 56 -1.28 -32.60 -19.33
N ILE A 57 -2.59 -32.58 -19.07
CA ILE A 57 -3.28 -31.55 -18.27
C ILE A 57 -2.60 -31.39 -16.91
N ALA A 58 -2.20 -32.50 -16.28
CA ALA A 58 -1.51 -32.50 -15.00
C ALA A 58 -0.18 -31.71 -15.03
N ALA A 59 0.59 -31.81 -16.11
CA ALA A 59 1.85 -31.07 -16.25
C ALA A 59 1.60 -29.57 -16.37
N GLY A 60 0.61 -29.15 -17.17
CA GLY A 60 0.23 -27.74 -17.29
C GLY A 60 -0.36 -27.17 -16.01
N ALA A 61 -1.18 -27.94 -15.28
CA ALA A 61 -1.76 -27.52 -14.01
C ALA A 61 -0.70 -27.38 -12.89
N LEU A 62 0.24 -28.33 -12.80
CA LEU A 62 1.36 -28.24 -11.86
C LEU A 62 2.27 -27.04 -12.18
N GLY A 63 2.58 -26.83 -13.46
CA GLY A 63 3.35 -25.66 -13.90
C GLY A 63 2.69 -24.34 -13.54
N ALA A 64 1.36 -24.24 -13.74
CA ALA A 64 0.59 -23.06 -13.37
C ALA A 64 0.55 -22.81 -11.85
N MET A 65 0.43 -23.88 -11.06
CA MET A 65 0.44 -23.80 -9.60
C MET A 65 1.82 -23.34 -9.08
N LEU A 66 2.91 -23.91 -9.59
CA LEU A 66 4.28 -23.52 -9.23
C LEU A 66 4.59 -22.08 -9.65
N LEU A 67 4.11 -21.64 -10.81
CA LEU A 67 4.23 -20.25 -11.25
C LEU A 67 3.52 -19.30 -10.27
N LEU A 68 2.28 -19.63 -9.89
CA LEU A 68 1.49 -18.82 -8.95
C LEU A 68 2.16 -18.76 -7.57
N GLU A 69 2.66 -19.90 -7.08
CA GLU A 69 3.42 -19.96 -5.82
C GLU A 69 4.71 -19.12 -5.91
N GLY A 70 5.48 -19.25 -7.00
CA GLY A 70 6.70 -18.46 -7.21
C GLY A 70 6.44 -16.95 -7.27
N PHE A 71 5.35 -16.53 -7.91
CA PHE A 71 4.90 -15.14 -7.89
C PHE A 71 4.54 -14.68 -6.47
N LEU A 72 3.84 -15.53 -5.71
CA LEU A 72 3.43 -15.21 -4.34
C LEU A 72 4.63 -15.10 -3.41
N VAL A 73 5.62 -15.99 -3.54
CA VAL A 73 6.86 -15.98 -2.74
C VAL A 73 7.73 -14.77 -3.08
N THR A 74 7.90 -14.40 -4.35
CA THR A 74 8.69 -13.21 -4.72
C THR A 74 8.02 -11.90 -4.30
N THR A 75 6.68 -11.85 -4.32
CA THR A 75 5.90 -10.74 -3.77
C THR A 75 6.05 -10.66 -2.25
N LEU A 76 6.00 -11.81 -1.56
CA LEU A 76 6.18 -11.89 -0.12
C LEU A 76 7.61 -11.47 0.30
N ASP A 77 8.64 -11.93 -0.42
CA ASP A 77 10.03 -11.50 -0.21
C ASP A 77 10.17 -9.97 -0.31
N THR A 78 9.60 -9.39 -1.36
CA THR A 78 9.61 -7.93 -1.55
C THR A 78 8.85 -7.21 -0.44
N ALA A 79 7.69 -7.73 -0.04
CA ALA A 79 6.88 -7.15 1.02
C ALA A 79 7.62 -7.16 2.37
N ILE A 80 8.21 -8.29 2.77
CA ILE A 80 8.98 -8.41 4.02
C ILE A 80 10.19 -7.47 4.00
N ARG A 81 10.88 -7.37 2.86
CA ARG A 81 12.02 -6.46 2.70
C ARG A 81 11.61 -4.99 2.86
N LEU A 82 10.50 -4.57 2.24
CA LEU A 82 9.98 -3.20 2.38
C LEU A 82 9.50 -2.92 3.81
N THR A 83 8.81 -3.87 4.44
CA THR A 83 8.39 -3.73 5.85
C THR A 83 9.59 -3.59 6.77
N ARG A 84 10.67 -4.34 6.54
CA ARG A 84 11.94 -4.16 7.29
C ARG A 84 12.45 -2.73 7.14
N TYR A 85 12.52 -2.19 5.92
CA TYR A 85 12.97 -0.81 5.72
C TYR A 85 12.06 0.21 6.40
N MET A 86 10.75 0.04 6.36
CA MET A 86 9.82 0.90 7.08
C MET A 86 10.02 0.85 8.61
N ILE A 87 10.33 -0.33 9.16
CA ILE A 87 10.64 -0.50 10.58
C ILE A 87 11.96 0.20 10.91
N GLU A 88 13.00 0.03 10.09
CA GLU A 88 14.31 0.67 10.26
C GLU A 88 14.21 2.20 10.24
N GLU A 89 13.49 2.75 9.27
CA GLU A 89 13.19 4.19 9.17
C GLU A 89 12.31 4.67 10.34
N GLY A 90 11.37 3.84 10.79
CA GLY A 90 10.57 4.12 11.98
C GLY A 90 11.46 4.28 13.21
N TRP A 91 12.38 3.35 13.46
CA TRP A 91 13.34 3.46 14.55
C TRP A 91 14.23 4.69 14.41
N ALA A 92 14.71 5.00 13.22
CA ALA A 92 15.51 6.21 12.97
C ALA A 92 14.71 7.50 13.25
N THR A 93 13.42 7.52 12.92
CA THR A 93 12.54 8.67 13.17
C THR A 93 12.27 8.86 14.67
N PHE A 94 12.00 7.78 15.42
CA PHE A 94 11.70 7.87 16.84
C PHE A 94 12.95 8.02 17.72
N PHE A 95 14.08 7.42 17.32
CA PHE A 95 15.30 7.33 18.12
C PHE A 95 16.50 8.07 17.53
N GLY A 96 16.32 8.82 16.44
CA GLY A 96 17.39 9.58 15.76
C GLY A 96 18.08 10.63 16.64
N HIS A 97 17.46 11.02 17.75
CA HIS A 97 18.05 11.89 18.77
C HIS A 97 19.09 11.19 19.67
N TYR A 98 19.21 9.85 19.60
CA TYR A 98 20.22 9.06 20.31
C TYR A 98 21.43 8.76 19.43
N ASP A 99 22.62 8.69 20.03
CA ASP A 99 23.91 8.44 19.36
C ASP A 99 23.96 7.18 18.48
N VAL A 100 23.15 6.17 18.80
CA VAL A 100 23.09 4.91 18.03
C VAL A 100 22.42 5.07 16.66
N PHE A 101 21.48 6.01 16.53
CA PHE A 101 20.68 6.27 15.32
C PHE A 101 20.95 7.64 14.69
N ALA A 102 21.64 8.55 15.39
CA ALA A 102 22.00 9.88 14.89
C ALA A 102 22.83 9.87 13.59
N ALA A 103 23.65 8.83 13.38
CA ALA A 103 24.41 8.65 12.14
C ALA A 103 23.54 8.19 10.95
N ALA A 104 22.36 7.61 11.19
CA ALA A 104 21.41 7.23 10.14
C ALA A 104 20.52 8.41 9.71
N GLY A 105 20.23 9.34 10.62
CA GLY A 105 19.46 10.56 10.33
C GLY A 105 20.26 11.69 9.67
N CYS A 106 21.59 11.61 9.70
CA CYS A 106 22.46 12.50 8.92
C CYS A 106 22.51 11.95 7.50
N ALA A 107 21.52 12.31 6.67
CA ALA A 107 21.58 12.06 5.24
C ALA A 107 22.92 12.61 4.72
N ASP A 108 23.76 11.74 4.17
CA ASP A 108 24.99 12.16 3.50
C ASP A 108 24.56 13.01 2.29
N PRO A 109 24.81 14.34 2.29
CA PRO A 109 24.35 15.22 1.22
C PRO A 109 25.00 14.86 -0.12
N ALA A 110 26.00 13.98 -0.14
CA ALA A 110 26.64 13.47 -1.33
C ALA A 110 25.91 12.30 -2.01
N LYS A 111 24.92 11.67 -1.37
CA LYS A 111 24.11 10.60 -2.00
C LYS A 111 22.93 11.21 -2.76
N SER A 112 23.23 11.82 -3.91
CA SER A 112 22.22 12.26 -4.87
C SER A 112 21.28 11.09 -5.21
N PHE A 113 19.99 11.25 -4.95
CA PHE A 113 18.99 10.24 -5.26
C PHE A 113 18.83 10.14 -6.78
N GLU A 114 19.36 9.08 -7.39
CA GLU A 114 19.03 8.74 -8.78
C GLU A 114 17.64 8.08 -8.79
N VAL A 115 16.64 8.82 -9.27
CA VAL A 115 15.29 8.30 -9.44
C VAL A 115 15.36 7.16 -10.46
N ALA A 116 14.96 5.95 -10.07
CA ALA A 116 14.98 4.79 -10.97
C ALA A 116 14.25 5.11 -12.28
N GLY A 117 14.95 4.95 -13.41
CA GLY A 117 14.41 5.19 -14.76
C GLY A 117 14.68 6.56 -15.38
N THR A 118 15.43 7.46 -14.73
CA THR A 118 15.77 8.77 -15.34
C THR A 118 17.01 8.77 -16.24
N GLY A 119 17.61 7.61 -16.49
CA GLY A 119 18.73 7.49 -17.45
C GLY A 119 19.93 8.37 -17.11
N GLY A 120 20.25 8.54 -15.82
CA GLY A 120 21.34 9.39 -15.36
C GLY A 120 21.02 10.89 -15.25
N MET A 121 19.79 11.34 -15.55
CA MET A 121 19.38 12.71 -15.20
C MET A 121 19.22 12.83 -13.68
N ARG A 122 20.21 13.46 -13.05
CA ARG A 122 20.19 13.88 -11.66
C ARG A 122 19.35 15.15 -11.55
N ILE A 123 18.45 15.18 -10.56
CA ILE A 123 17.90 16.45 -10.11
C ILE A 123 19.02 17.05 -9.26
N ASP A 124 19.84 17.92 -9.85
CA ASP A 124 20.78 18.72 -9.06
C ASP A 124 19.93 19.57 -8.11
N GLU A 125 19.99 19.24 -6.82
CA GLU A 125 19.34 20.05 -5.81
C GLU A 125 19.94 21.46 -5.87
N PRO A 126 19.11 22.53 -5.89
CA PRO A 126 19.62 23.87 -5.73
C PRO A 126 20.41 23.93 -4.42
N HIS A 127 21.64 24.47 -4.48
CA HIS A 127 22.59 24.71 -3.39
C HIS A 127 22.13 24.23 -2.00
N PRO A 128 22.81 23.25 -1.37
CA PRO A 128 22.38 22.72 -0.08
C PRO A 128 22.20 23.88 0.89
N ALA A 129 20.96 24.06 1.37
CA ALA A 129 20.70 24.96 2.48
C ALA A 129 21.70 24.59 3.59
N PRO A 130 22.31 25.57 4.29
CA PRO A 130 23.29 25.29 5.33
C PRO A 130 22.72 24.23 6.27
N ALA A 131 23.44 23.13 6.41
CA ALA A 131 22.98 21.98 7.17
C ALA A 131 22.46 22.47 8.53
N PRO A 132 21.23 22.08 8.92
CA PRO A 132 20.68 22.51 10.19
C PRO A 132 21.70 22.18 11.30
N ALA A 133 21.90 23.13 12.22
CA ALA A 133 22.88 22.99 13.29
C ALA A 133 22.76 21.60 13.94
N ALA A 134 23.89 20.89 14.06
CA ALA A 134 23.93 19.52 14.57
C ALA A 134 23.13 19.44 15.88
N GLN A 135 22.02 18.70 15.86
CA GLN A 135 21.17 18.57 17.03
C GLN A 135 21.96 17.89 18.16
N PRO A 136 21.81 18.33 19.42
CA PRO A 136 22.54 17.75 20.54
C PRO A 136 22.14 16.27 20.70
N VAL A 137 23.06 15.38 20.32
CA VAL A 137 22.87 13.94 20.36
C VAL A 137 22.92 13.46 21.82
N VAL A 138 21.87 12.77 22.27
CA VAL A 138 21.84 12.18 23.62
C VAL A 138 22.74 10.95 23.62
N ALA A 139 23.86 11.02 24.35
CA ALA A 139 24.79 9.90 24.50
C ALA A 139 24.17 8.80 25.37
N THR A 140 23.84 7.65 24.77
CA THR A 140 23.31 6.50 25.51
C THR A 140 24.43 5.67 26.15
N ARG A 141 24.19 5.17 27.36
CA ARG A 141 25.13 4.30 28.11
C ARG A 141 24.45 3.03 28.62
N GLY A 142 25.21 1.95 28.73
CA GLY A 142 24.77 0.69 29.35
C GLY A 142 23.68 -0.06 28.57
N LEU A 143 22.68 -0.56 29.29
CA LEU A 143 21.60 -1.41 28.76
C LEU A 143 20.75 -0.73 27.68
N GLY A 144 20.50 0.58 27.79
CA GLY A 144 19.73 1.33 26.78
C GLY A 144 20.44 1.38 25.43
N ARG A 145 21.77 1.48 25.43
CA ARG A 145 22.58 1.43 24.19
C ARG A 145 22.59 0.03 23.57
N ALA A 146 22.63 -1.01 24.40
CA ALA A 146 22.56 -2.40 23.94
C ALA A 146 21.19 -2.70 23.28
N ALA A 147 20.09 -2.24 23.88
CA ALA A 147 18.74 -2.39 23.33
C ALA A 147 18.57 -1.64 21.99
N LEU A 148 19.04 -0.40 21.90
CA LEU A 148 19.01 0.39 20.67
C LEU A 148 19.87 -0.24 19.56
N ARG A 149 21.04 -0.80 19.92
CA ARG A 149 21.89 -1.52 18.96
C ARG A 149 21.26 -2.84 18.51
N PHE A 150 20.50 -3.51 19.38
CA PHE A 150 19.75 -4.72 19.04
C PHE A 150 18.68 -4.45 17.99
N LEU A 151 17.92 -3.35 18.13
CA LEU A 151 16.92 -2.90 17.15
C LEU A 151 17.53 -2.49 15.78
N ARG A 152 18.84 -2.28 15.72
CA ARG A 152 19.54 -1.94 14.48
C ARG A 152 19.89 -3.16 13.63
N TYR A 153 19.85 -4.38 14.19
CA TYR A 153 20.24 -5.56 13.45
C TYR A 153 19.18 -5.96 12.41
N TYR A 154 19.63 -6.21 11.18
CA TYR A 154 18.75 -6.54 10.05
C TYR A 154 17.88 -7.77 10.34
N TRP A 155 18.41 -8.78 11.05
CA TRP A 155 17.67 -10.00 11.36
C TRP A 155 16.58 -9.76 12.41
N VAL A 156 16.77 -8.79 13.32
CA VAL A 156 15.75 -8.41 14.29
C VAL A 156 14.60 -7.72 13.57
N ASN A 157 14.89 -6.78 12.66
CA ASN A 157 13.87 -6.08 11.91
C ASN A 157 13.18 -6.99 10.87
N SER A 158 13.92 -7.88 10.20
CA SER A 158 13.34 -8.94 9.35
C SER A 158 12.47 -9.91 10.14
N GLY A 159 12.94 -10.38 11.30
CA GLY A 159 12.18 -11.28 12.17
C GLY A 159 10.91 -10.62 12.70
N LEU A 160 10.98 -9.34 13.07
CA LEU A 160 9.83 -8.55 13.48
C LEU A 160 8.82 -8.38 12.33
N ALA A 161 9.28 -8.06 11.12
CA ALA A 161 8.41 -7.96 9.94
C ALA A 161 7.67 -9.27 9.66
N VAL A 162 8.39 -10.40 9.67
CA VAL A 162 7.80 -11.73 9.50
C VAL A 162 6.82 -12.06 10.62
N ALA A 163 7.17 -11.79 11.88
CA ALA A 163 6.31 -12.06 13.02
C ALA A 163 5.01 -11.26 12.94
N ILE A 164 5.07 -9.96 12.60
CA ILE A 164 3.88 -9.11 12.42
C ILE A 164 2.99 -9.67 11.30
N MET A 165 3.57 -10.00 10.14
CA MET A 165 2.81 -10.59 9.03
C MET A 165 2.17 -11.92 9.42
N LEU A 166 2.91 -12.80 10.11
CA LEU A 166 2.42 -14.10 10.55
C LEU A 166 1.28 -13.96 11.58
N LEU A 167 1.41 -13.06 12.55
CA LEU A 167 0.37 -12.77 13.54
C LEU A 167 -0.91 -12.27 12.87
N LEU A 168 -0.80 -11.37 11.89
CA LEU A 168 -1.94 -10.86 11.13
C LEU A 168 -2.59 -11.93 10.23
N GLY A 169 -1.78 -12.84 9.68
CA GLY A 169 -2.24 -13.97 8.89
C GLY A 169 -3.00 -14.99 9.74
N TRP A 170 -2.44 -15.36 10.89
CA TRP A 170 -3.00 -16.37 11.79
C TRP A 170 -4.39 -15.98 12.33
N GLY A 171 -4.56 -14.70 12.69
CA GLY A 171 -5.82 -14.18 13.22
C GLY A 171 -6.89 -13.88 12.17
N ASN A 172 -6.67 -14.20 10.89
CA ASN A 172 -7.51 -13.73 9.77
C ASN A 172 -7.63 -12.19 9.70
N GLY A 173 -6.75 -11.48 10.42
CA GLY A 173 -6.77 -10.01 10.57
C GLY A 173 -6.51 -9.30 9.24
N TYR A 174 -5.87 -9.98 8.28
CA TYR A 174 -5.73 -9.49 6.92
C TYR A 174 -7.06 -9.16 6.24
N LYS A 175 -8.16 -9.88 6.54
CA LYS A 175 -9.50 -9.58 5.96
C LYS A 175 -10.04 -8.24 6.44
N VAL A 176 -9.80 -7.95 7.72
CA VAL A 176 -10.17 -6.68 8.35
C VAL A 176 -9.32 -5.55 7.76
N LEU A 177 -8.00 -5.77 7.66
CA LEU A 177 -7.07 -4.79 7.10
C LEU A 177 -7.36 -4.52 5.61
N TRP A 178 -7.74 -5.56 4.85
CA TRP A 178 -8.10 -5.46 3.43
C TRP A 178 -9.26 -4.49 3.18
N SER A 179 -10.29 -4.52 4.05
CA SER A 179 -11.43 -3.62 3.95
C SER A 179 -11.02 -2.15 4.15
N ILE A 180 -10.12 -1.88 5.11
CA ILE A 180 -9.61 -0.53 5.38
C ILE A 180 -8.60 -0.08 4.30
N PHE A 181 -7.83 -1.01 3.72
CA PHE A 181 -6.83 -0.68 2.70
C PHE A 181 -7.44 0.04 1.49
N GLY A 182 -8.63 -0.39 1.06
CA GLY A 182 -9.33 0.22 -0.06
C GLY A 182 -9.66 1.69 0.20
N SER A 183 -10.18 2.02 1.39
CA SER A 183 -10.53 3.39 1.75
C SER A 183 -9.31 4.26 2.06
N ALA A 184 -8.29 3.71 2.71
CA ALA A 184 -7.03 4.42 2.97
C ALA A 184 -6.31 4.80 1.67
N ASN A 185 -6.28 3.91 0.66
CA ASN A 185 -5.69 4.19 -0.65
C ASN A 185 -6.43 5.31 -1.39
N GLN A 186 -7.77 5.30 -1.32
CA GLN A 186 -8.58 6.36 -1.92
C GLN A 186 -8.35 7.71 -1.23
N LEU A 187 -8.18 7.70 0.10
CA LEU A 187 -7.87 8.91 0.87
C LEU A 187 -6.49 9.49 0.54
N LEU A 188 -5.45 8.64 0.44
CA LEU A 188 -4.11 9.09 0.06
C LEU A 188 -4.10 9.67 -1.36
N ALA A 189 -4.79 9.02 -2.30
CA ALA A 189 -4.95 9.52 -3.66
C ALA A 189 -5.68 10.87 -3.68
N ALA A 190 -6.74 11.02 -2.88
CA ALA A 190 -7.48 12.26 -2.78
C ALA A 190 -6.62 13.39 -2.21
N LEU A 191 -5.84 13.13 -1.16
CA LEU A 191 -4.90 14.10 -0.59
C LEU A 191 -3.85 14.52 -1.63
N ALA A 192 -3.28 13.59 -2.37
CA ALA A 192 -2.32 13.88 -3.43
C ALA A 192 -2.91 14.78 -4.53
N LEU A 193 -4.15 14.52 -4.97
CA LEU A 193 -4.83 15.37 -5.96
C LEU A 193 -5.20 16.75 -5.40
N VAL A 194 -5.54 16.86 -4.11
CA VAL A 194 -5.77 18.15 -3.45
C VAL A 194 -4.48 18.95 -3.38
N ILE A 195 -3.36 18.35 -2.96
CA ILE A 195 -2.04 19.00 -2.95
C ILE A 195 -1.63 19.42 -4.36
N GLY A 196 -1.79 18.54 -5.35
CA GLY A 196 -1.54 18.86 -6.76
C GLY A 196 -2.42 20.00 -7.27
N SER A 197 -3.68 20.06 -6.81
CA SER A 197 -4.60 21.17 -7.11
C SER A 197 -4.09 22.48 -6.52
N LEU A 198 -3.65 22.47 -5.26
CA LEU A 198 -3.04 23.64 -4.61
C LEU A 198 -1.76 24.09 -5.34
N TRP A 199 -0.92 23.17 -5.78
CA TRP A 199 0.27 23.49 -6.57
C TRP A 199 -0.09 24.15 -7.91
N LEU A 200 -1.12 23.65 -8.59
CA LEU A 200 -1.63 24.20 -9.85
C LEU A 200 -2.20 25.63 -9.66
N ILE A 201 -2.87 25.88 -8.53
CA ILE A 201 -3.32 27.22 -8.12
C ILE A 201 -2.12 28.17 -7.98
N HIS A 202 -1.06 27.76 -7.28
CA HIS A 202 0.14 28.59 -7.11
C HIS A 202 0.86 28.88 -8.43
N LYS A 203 0.74 27.99 -9.43
CA LYS A 203 1.27 28.20 -10.79
C LYS A 203 0.30 28.92 -11.75
N GLY A 204 -0.90 29.32 -11.31
CA GLY A 204 -1.89 29.99 -12.16
C GLY A 204 -2.42 29.13 -13.31
N ARG A 205 -2.41 27.80 -13.17
CA ARG A 205 -2.80 26.83 -14.22
C ARG A 205 -4.21 26.25 -13.97
N PRO A 206 -4.92 25.74 -14.98
CA PRO A 206 -6.31 25.30 -14.84
C PRO A 206 -6.46 24.08 -13.92
N VAL A 207 -7.01 24.31 -12.72
CA VAL A 207 -7.10 23.34 -11.60
C VAL A 207 -8.19 22.28 -11.77
N ARG A 208 -9.16 22.52 -12.67
CA ARG A 208 -10.37 21.69 -12.84
C ARG A 208 -10.08 20.19 -13.05
N TYR A 209 -8.99 19.86 -13.75
CA TYR A 209 -8.64 18.49 -14.10
C TYR A 209 -8.17 17.65 -12.92
N LEU A 210 -7.62 18.27 -11.87
CA LEU A 210 -7.24 17.58 -10.64
C LEU A 210 -8.34 17.68 -9.57
N LEU A 211 -9.02 18.84 -9.49
CA LEU A 211 -9.98 19.09 -8.42
C LEU A 211 -11.26 18.25 -8.55
N ILE A 212 -11.76 18.06 -9.78
CA ILE A 212 -12.99 17.27 -10.00
C ILE A 212 -12.79 15.82 -9.58
N PRO A 213 -11.73 15.10 -10.03
CA PRO A 213 -11.44 13.76 -9.53
C PRO A 213 -11.15 13.73 -8.02
N ALA A 214 -10.46 14.73 -7.47
CA ALA A 214 -10.18 14.81 -6.04
C ALA A 214 -11.48 14.84 -5.21
N LEU A 215 -12.42 15.72 -5.57
CA LEU A 215 -13.69 15.87 -4.86
C LEU A 215 -14.56 14.62 -5.01
N PHE A 216 -14.61 14.02 -6.20
CA PHE A 216 -15.33 12.78 -6.43
C PHE A 216 -14.78 11.63 -5.58
N MET A 217 -13.46 11.48 -5.51
CA MET A 217 -12.82 10.46 -4.67
C MET A 217 -13.03 10.72 -3.18
N LEU A 218 -12.96 11.97 -2.71
CA LEU A 218 -13.28 12.30 -1.31
C LEU A 218 -14.72 11.95 -0.96
N ALA A 219 -15.69 12.33 -1.81
CA ALA A 219 -17.10 12.05 -1.57
C ALA A 219 -17.39 10.55 -1.52
N THR A 220 -16.85 9.77 -2.45
CA THR A 220 -17.00 8.32 -2.48
C THR A 220 -16.32 7.64 -1.28
N SER A 221 -15.14 8.12 -0.87
CA SER A 221 -14.43 7.62 0.31
C SER A 221 -15.21 7.89 1.60
N LEU A 222 -15.65 9.14 1.83
CA LEU A 222 -16.46 9.49 3.01
C LEU A 222 -17.76 8.67 3.06
N THR A 223 -18.42 8.50 1.92
CA THR A 223 -19.66 7.71 1.83
C THR A 223 -19.42 6.25 2.21
N MET A 224 -18.30 5.67 1.76
CA MET A 224 -17.93 4.30 2.12
C MET A 224 -17.58 4.14 3.59
N LEU A 225 -16.79 5.04 4.18
CA LEU A 225 -16.48 4.99 5.62
C LEU A 225 -17.76 5.06 6.46
N VAL A 226 -18.64 6.04 6.19
CA VAL A 226 -19.91 6.17 6.92
C VAL A 226 -20.77 4.91 6.78
N ARG A 227 -20.82 4.33 5.58
CA ARG A 227 -21.57 3.09 5.35
C ARG A 227 -20.98 1.92 6.13
N LEU A 228 -19.66 1.78 6.16
CA LEU A 228 -18.94 0.73 6.89
C LEU A 228 -19.18 0.85 8.41
N LEU A 229 -19.08 2.08 8.93
CA LEU A 229 -19.34 2.41 10.32
C LEU A 229 -20.75 1.98 10.75
N VAL A 230 -21.76 2.38 9.96
CA VAL A 230 -23.17 2.20 10.32
C VAL A 230 -23.66 0.78 10.07
N LYS A 231 -23.27 0.15 8.95
CA LYS A 231 -23.84 -1.14 8.55
C LYS A 231 -23.05 -2.34 9.02
N ASP A 232 -21.72 -2.24 9.12
CA ASP A 232 -20.87 -3.39 9.43
C ASP A 232 -20.28 -3.30 10.83
N TYR A 233 -19.86 -2.11 11.28
CA TYR A 233 -19.10 -1.96 12.52
C TYR A 233 -19.95 -1.74 13.77
N LEU A 234 -20.98 -0.88 13.71
CA LEU A 234 -21.90 -0.62 14.84
C LEU A 234 -22.72 -1.87 15.26
N PRO A 235 -23.33 -2.64 14.33
CA PRO A 235 -24.17 -3.79 14.70
C PRO A 235 -23.41 -4.96 15.32
N ALA A 236 -22.10 -5.07 15.07
CA ALA A 236 -21.23 -6.13 15.57
C ALA A 236 -20.46 -5.72 16.85
N TRP A 237 -20.82 -4.60 17.46
CA TRP A 237 -20.24 -4.14 18.72
C TRP A 237 -20.54 -5.15 19.85
N PRO A 238 -19.56 -5.55 20.70
CA PRO A 238 -18.22 -4.97 20.90
C PRO A 238 -17.06 -5.70 20.19
N LYS A 239 -17.30 -6.75 19.40
CA LYS A 239 -16.23 -7.54 18.75
C LYS A 239 -15.45 -6.74 17.69
N THR A 240 -16.08 -5.71 17.13
CA THR A 240 -15.51 -4.78 16.13
C THR A 240 -14.99 -3.48 16.73
N ALA A 241 -14.77 -3.39 18.05
CA ALA A 241 -14.35 -2.13 18.69
C ALA A 241 -13.09 -1.47 18.09
N PRO A 242 -12.01 -2.22 17.74
CA PRO A 242 -10.83 -1.62 17.10
C PRO A 242 -11.14 -1.00 15.72
N LEU A 243 -12.08 -1.58 14.98
CA LEU A 243 -12.49 -1.11 13.66
C LEU A 243 -13.26 0.20 13.75
N VAL A 244 -14.21 0.29 14.70
CA VAL A 244 -14.98 1.51 14.96
C VAL A 244 -14.06 2.66 15.35
N ILE A 245 -13.12 2.42 16.27
CA ILE A 245 -12.19 3.47 16.74
C ILE A 245 -11.32 3.97 15.59
N THR A 246 -10.74 3.05 14.82
CA THR A 246 -9.88 3.40 13.69
C THR A 246 -10.65 4.17 12.63
N ASP A 247 -11.85 3.72 12.29
CA ASP A 247 -12.69 4.35 11.27
C ASP A 247 -13.15 5.76 11.70
N LEU A 248 -13.50 5.97 12.97
CA LEU A 248 -13.83 7.29 13.50
C LEU A 248 -12.65 8.27 13.41
N VAL A 249 -11.43 7.80 13.72
CA VAL A 249 -10.21 8.63 13.59
C VAL A 249 -9.98 9.02 12.13
N VAL A 250 -10.04 8.05 11.21
CA VAL A 250 -9.83 8.31 9.77
C VAL A 250 -10.92 9.23 9.22
N LEU A 251 -12.18 9.04 9.62
CA LEU A 251 -13.29 9.89 9.23
C LEU A 251 -13.09 11.34 9.70
N ALA A 252 -12.71 11.53 10.97
CA ALA A 252 -12.44 12.85 11.53
C ALA A 252 -11.30 13.57 10.80
N MET A 253 -10.19 12.86 10.52
CA MET A 253 -9.07 13.41 9.74
C MET A 253 -9.50 13.76 8.31
N SER A 254 -10.27 12.89 7.64
CA SER A 254 -10.73 13.09 6.27
C SER A 254 -11.65 14.30 6.14
N VAL A 255 -12.58 14.47 7.09
CA VAL A 255 -13.44 15.65 7.18
C VAL A 255 -12.60 16.91 7.43
N GLY A 256 -11.63 16.83 8.35
CA GLY A 256 -10.70 17.94 8.65
C GLY A 256 -9.93 18.42 7.41
N ILE A 257 -9.35 17.50 6.64
CA ILE A 257 -8.63 17.80 5.39
C ILE A 257 -9.58 18.45 4.37
N THR A 258 -10.79 17.92 4.23
CA THR A 258 -11.78 18.45 3.28
C THR A 258 -12.19 19.87 3.66
N LEU A 259 -12.39 20.16 4.95
CA LEU A 259 -12.70 21.49 5.45
C LEU A 259 -11.53 22.46 5.26
N LEU A 260 -10.30 22.01 5.49
CA LEU A 260 -9.10 22.84 5.26
C LEU A 260 -8.94 23.17 3.77
N ALA A 261 -9.13 22.18 2.89
CA ALA A 261 -9.11 22.38 1.44
C ALA A 261 -10.18 23.38 1.01
N ALA A 262 -11.42 23.24 1.51
CA ALA A 262 -12.50 24.19 1.22
C ALA A 262 -12.19 25.62 1.71
N ARG A 263 -11.63 25.75 2.93
CA ARG A 263 -11.20 27.05 3.47
C ARG A 263 -10.08 27.68 2.63
N SER A 264 -9.09 26.90 2.22
CA SER A 264 -8.00 27.39 1.38
C SER A 264 -8.53 27.92 0.04
N TRP A 265 -9.48 27.20 -0.57
CA TRP A 265 -10.10 27.60 -1.83
C TRP A 265 -10.89 28.91 -1.72
N LEU A 266 -11.68 29.06 -0.65
CA LEU A 266 -12.43 30.29 -0.35
C LEU A 266 -11.49 31.49 -0.12
N GLN A 267 -10.34 31.28 0.51
CA GLN A 267 -9.35 32.32 0.74
C GLN A 267 -8.64 32.76 -0.54
N THR A 268 -8.32 31.84 -1.44
CA THR A 268 -7.75 32.17 -2.76
C THR A 268 -8.74 32.99 -3.59
N ARG A 269 -10.01 32.55 -3.67
CA ARG A 269 -11.08 33.29 -4.36
C ARG A 269 -11.27 34.72 -3.83
N ARG A 270 -11.05 34.95 -2.54
CA ARG A 270 -11.17 36.27 -1.91
C ARG A 270 -9.99 37.20 -2.24
N LYS A 271 -8.81 36.66 -2.56
CA LYS A 271 -7.64 37.44 -3.01
C LYS A 271 -7.72 37.84 -4.48
N ASP A 272 -8.45 37.09 -5.31
CA ASP A 272 -8.63 37.43 -6.73
C ASP A 272 -9.74 38.50 -6.96
N ILE A 273 -10.45 38.92 -5.91
CA ILE A 273 -11.57 39.89 -5.96
C ILE A 273 -11.19 41.27 -5.37
N LEU A 274 -10.02 41.38 -4.73
CA LEU A 274 -9.45 42.65 -4.22
C LEU A 274 -8.25 43.06 -5.07
#